data_AF-A0A1Q6X596-F1
#
_entry.id   AF-A0A1Q6X596-F1
#
_cell.length_a   1.000
_cell.length_b   1.000
_cell.length_c   1.000
_cell.angle_alpha   90.00
_cell.angle_beta   90.00
_cell.angle_gamma   90.00
#
_symmetry.space_group_name_H-M   'P 1'
#
loop_
_entity.id
_entity.type
_entity.pdbx_description
1 polymer ?
#
loop_
_entity_poly.entity_id
_entity_poly.type
_entity_poly.pdbx_seq_one_letter_code
_entity_poly.pdbx_strand_id
1 'polypeptide(L)'
;MIATMQVPKAIEAWCENLERYSDFQNRLPRGRTYLRNGSVIDLQIASGEVKALVCGSSVYQVAVKIMPVSKARWKSICKDCAGAIDSLVELLQGRLSRAVMERICREKTGLFPSPKEIQLSCSCPDWAFMCKHIAAVLYGIGARLDKARTPLPASPTG
;
A
#
# COMPACT_ATOMS: atom_id res chain seq x y z
N MET A 1 -16.32 -24.73 14.24
CA MET A 1 -15.88 -23.32 14.35
C MET A 1 -14.87 -23.09 13.24
N ILE A 2 -15.31 -22.54 12.10
CA ILE A 2 -14.39 -22.20 11.01
C ILE A 2 -13.71 -20.90 11.46
N ALA A 3 -12.47 -21.01 11.93
CA ALA A 3 -11.61 -19.85 12.10
C ALA A 3 -11.38 -19.28 10.69
N THR A 4 -12.10 -18.22 10.32
CA THR A 4 -11.73 -17.36 9.21
C THR A 4 -10.44 -16.65 9.61
N MET A 5 -9.30 -17.34 9.45
CA MET A 5 -8.00 -16.70 9.42
C MET A 5 -7.96 -15.85 8.15
N GLN A 6 -8.36 -14.58 8.28
CA GLN A 6 -8.22 -13.60 7.22
C GLN A 6 -6.73 -13.50 6.87
N VAL A 7 -6.39 -13.83 5.63
CA VAL A 7 -5.13 -13.42 5.01
C VAL A 7 -4.99 -11.92 5.27
N PRO A 8 -3.87 -11.42 5.82
CA PRO A 8 -3.74 -10.01 6.13
C PRO A 8 -4.08 -9.22 4.87
N LYS A 9 -5.02 -8.28 5.00
CA LYS A 9 -5.39 -7.41 3.90
C LYS A 9 -4.13 -6.67 3.43
N ALA A 10 -4.01 -6.35 2.13
CA ALA A 10 -2.82 -5.65 1.66
C ALA A 10 -2.61 -4.33 2.42
N ILE A 11 -3.70 -3.69 2.86
CA ILE A 11 -3.64 -2.53 3.76
C ILE A 11 -2.97 -2.84 5.10
N GLU A 12 -3.27 -3.98 5.72
CA GLU A 12 -2.74 -4.33 7.06
C GLU A 12 -1.25 -4.60 6.94
N ALA A 13 -0.85 -5.40 5.96
CA ALA A 13 0.57 -5.69 5.74
C ALA A 13 1.36 -4.43 5.30
N TRP A 14 0.73 -3.52 4.55
CA TRP A 14 1.28 -2.21 4.21
C TRP A 14 1.44 -1.30 5.43
N CYS A 15 0.40 -1.21 6.27
CA CYS A 15 0.44 -0.40 7.49
C CYS A 15 1.45 -0.96 8.48
N GLU A 16 1.48 -2.28 8.70
CA GLU A 16 2.49 -2.94 9.53
C GLU A 16 3.90 -2.68 9.01
N ASN A 17 4.13 -2.76 7.70
CA ASN A 17 5.42 -2.43 7.11
C ASN A 17 5.84 -0.99 7.45
N LEU A 18 4.90 -0.03 7.37
CA LEU A 18 5.15 1.37 7.73
C LEU A 18 5.35 1.57 9.25
N GLU A 19 4.58 0.88 10.08
CA GLU A 19 4.65 0.97 11.56
C GLU A 19 5.96 0.43 12.14
N ARG A 20 6.65 -0.46 11.40
CA ARG A 20 7.98 -0.98 11.79
C ARG A 20 9.08 0.08 11.73
N TYR A 21 8.85 1.20 11.05
CA TYR A 21 9.78 2.31 11.05
C TYR A 21 9.41 3.25 12.20
N SER A 22 10.24 3.25 13.25
CA SER A 22 10.02 3.93 14.54
C SER A 22 9.59 5.39 14.41
N ASP A 23 10.07 6.08 13.38
CA ASP A 23 9.77 7.49 13.14
C ASP A 23 8.31 7.74 12.70
N PHE A 24 7.57 6.69 12.35
CA PHE A 24 6.20 6.79 11.80
C PHE A 24 5.10 6.46 12.82
N GLN A 25 5.42 5.73 13.89
CA GLN A 25 4.44 5.21 14.84
C GLN A 25 3.57 6.30 15.48
N ASN A 26 4.15 7.45 15.83
CA ASN A 26 3.42 8.55 16.48
C ASN A 26 2.51 9.34 15.53
N ARG A 27 2.61 9.14 14.21
CA ARG A 27 1.91 9.94 13.18
C ARG A 27 0.83 9.15 12.44
N LEU A 28 0.96 7.82 12.41
CA LEU A 28 0.03 6.92 11.73
C LEU A 28 -1.41 6.96 12.29
N PRO A 29 -1.66 6.96 13.62
CA PRO A 29 -3.02 7.07 14.15
C PRO A 29 -3.76 8.35 13.70
N ARG A 30 -3.03 9.48 13.63
CA ARG A 30 -3.57 10.75 13.13
C ARG A 30 -3.83 10.70 11.63
N GLY A 31 -2.92 10.10 10.86
CA GLY A 31 -3.12 9.87 9.42
C GLY A 31 -4.37 9.02 9.13
N ARG A 32 -4.57 7.94 9.89
CA ARG A 32 -5.78 7.09 9.80
C ARG A 32 -7.06 7.89 10.06
N THR A 33 -7.02 8.81 11.02
CA THR A 33 -8.15 9.71 11.32
C THR A 33 -8.45 10.64 10.15
N TYR A 34 -7.42 11.21 9.51
CA TYR A 34 -7.54 12.10 8.34
C TYR A 34 -8.05 11.36 7.09
N LEU A 35 -7.73 10.07 6.93
CA LEU A 35 -8.38 9.30 5.87
C LEU A 35 -9.86 9.07 6.19
N ARG A 36 -10.17 8.67 7.43
CA ARG A 36 -11.53 8.28 7.84
C ARG A 36 -12.53 9.44 7.83
N ASN A 37 -12.10 10.65 8.18
CA ASN A 37 -12.95 11.83 8.20
C ASN A 37 -13.07 12.52 6.82
N GLY A 38 -12.50 11.94 5.75
CA GLY A 38 -12.55 12.52 4.40
C GLY A 38 -11.58 13.67 4.16
N SER A 39 -10.55 13.86 4.99
CA SER A 39 -9.53 14.90 4.75
C SER A 39 -8.66 14.62 3.52
N VAL A 40 -8.54 13.37 3.05
CA VAL A 40 -7.91 13.07 1.75
C VAL A 40 -8.95 13.28 0.66
N ILE A 41 -8.92 14.45 0.03
CA ILE A 41 -9.96 14.90 -0.92
C ILE A 41 -9.65 14.54 -2.37
N ASP A 42 -8.38 14.26 -2.69
CA ASP A 42 -7.95 13.71 -3.97
C ASP A 42 -6.80 12.71 -3.75
N LEU A 43 -6.82 11.60 -4.50
CA LEU A 43 -5.82 10.54 -4.43
C LEU A 43 -5.62 9.91 -5.82
N GLN A 44 -4.58 10.35 -6.51
CA GLN A 44 -4.21 9.88 -7.84
C GLN A 44 -3.02 8.93 -7.74
N ILE A 45 -3.26 7.66 -8.06
CA ILE A 45 -2.22 6.62 -8.04
C ILE A 45 -1.79 6.35 -9.48
N ALA A 46 -0.54 6.67 -9.79
CA ALA A 46 0.13 6.34 -11.04
C ALA A 46 1.29 5.38 -10.81
N SER A 47 1.89 4.87 -11.88
CA SER A 47 3.06 3.99 -11.77
C SER A 47 4.24 4.74 -11.15
N GLY A 48 4.69 4.31 -9.98
CA GLY A 48 5.85 4.88 -9.27
C GLY A 48 5.61 6.21 -8.54
N GLU A 49 4.44 6.83 -8.70
CA GLU A 49 4.10 8.10 -8.05
C GLU A 49 2.62 8.17 -7.65
N VAL A 50 2.36 8.66 -6.45
CA VAL A 50 1.04 9.00 -5.95
C VAL A 50 1.01 10.49 -5.64
N LYS A 51 0.02 11.19 -6.19
CA LYS A 51 -0.28 12.60 -5.88
C LYS A 51 -1.60 12.68 -5.15
N ALA A 52 -1.66 13.56 -4.15
CA ALA A 52 -2.86 13.71 -3.35
C ALA A 52 -3.04 15.14 -2.87
N LEU A 53 -4.30 15.47 -2.57
CA LEU A 53 -4.69 16.69 -1.87
C LEU A 53 -5.27 16.31 -0.51
N VAL A 54 -4.73 16.93 0.54
CA VAL A 54 -5.18 16.67 1.92
C VAL A 54 -5.62 17.98 2.57
N CYS A 55 -6.87 18.02 3.01
CA CYS A 55 -7.47 19.15 3.72
C CYS A 55 -7.14 19.09 5.22
N GLY A 56 -6.53 20.16 5.73
CA GLY A 56 -6.33 20.42 7.15
C GLY A 56 -6.68 21.88 7.46
N SER A 57 -5.76 22.63 8.06
CA SER A 57 -5.89 24.10 8.18
C SER A 57 -5.85 24.82 6.82
N SER A 58 -5.33 24.14 5.80
CA SER A 58 -5.32 24.55 4.39
C SER A 58 -5.32 23.28 3.55
N VAL A 59 -5.40 23.41 2.22
CA VAL A 59 -5.22 22.27 1.31
C VAL A 59 -3.72 22.09 1.06
N TYR A 60 -3.21 20.90 1.38
CA TYR A 60 -1.81 20.54 1.20
C TYR A 60 -1.65 19.57 0.04
N GLN A 61 -0.61 19.80 -0.77
CA GLN A 61 -0.19 18.89 -1.82
C GLN A 61 0.75 17.85 -1.21
N VAL A 62 0.47 16.58 -1.49
CA VAL A 62 1.28 15.45 -1.03
C VAL A 62 1.70 14.65 -2.25
N ALA A 63 2.99 14.29 -2.32
CA ALA A 63 3.47 13.33 -3.29
C ALA A 63 4.30 12.23 -2.61
N VAL A 64 3.99 10.98 -2.96
CA VAL A 64 4.67 9.77 -2.53
C VAL A 64 5.23 9.09 -3.77
N LYS A 65 6.56 9.00 -3.88
CA LYS A 65 7.21 8.25 -4.96
C LYS A 65 7.74 6.94 -4.42
N ILE A 66 7.49 5.86 -5.14
CA ILE A 66 7.95 4.53 -4.80
C ILE A 66 8.86 4.05 -5.92
N MET A 67 10.11 3.74 -5.57
CA MET A 67 11.08 3.21 -6.52
C MET A 67 10.57 1.86 -7.07
N PRO A 68 10.66 1.63 -8.39
CA PRO A 68 10.26 0.35 -8.97
C PRO A 68 11.05 -0.82 -8.38
N VAL A 69 10.38 -1.95 -8.18
CA VAL A 69 11.04 -3.20 -7.79
C VAL A 69 12.04 -3.61 -8.87
N SER A 70 13.28 -3.89 -8.47
CA SER A 70 14.31 -4.33 -9.42
C SER A 70 13.88 -5.63 -10.12
N LYS A 71 14.24 -5.79 -11.40
CA LYS A 71 13.92 -7.00 -12.17
C LYS A 71 14.44 -8.29 -11.48
N ALA A 72 15.58 -8.20 -10.80
CA ALA A 72 16.16 -9.31 -10.05
C ALA A 72 15.30 -9.68 -8.83
N ARG A 73 14.89 -8.69 -8.02
CA ARG A 73 14.00 -8.91 -6.87
C ARG A 73 12.66 -9.47 -7.31
N TRP A 74 12.07 -8.92 -8.37
CA TRP A 74 10.82 -9.41 -8.96
C TRP A 74 10.92 -10.89 -9.37
N LYS A 75 11.94 -11.26 -10.15
CA LYS A 75 12.17 -12.66 -10.56
C LYS A 75 12.34 -13.59 -9.35
N SER A 76 13.05 -13.14 -8.31
CA SER A 76 13.23 -13.90 -7.08
C SER A 76 11.89 -14.17 -6.38
N ILE A 77 11.04 -13.15 -6.26
CA ILE A 77 9.71 -13.28 -5.65
C ILE A 77 8.83 -14.24 -6.47
N CYS A 78 8.82 -14.11 -7.81
CA CYS A 78 8.06 -15.02 -8.66
C CYS A 78 8.51 -16.48 -8.49
N LYS A 79 9.84 -16.71 -8.43
CA LYS A 79 10.39 -18.05 -8.21
C LYS A 79 10.02 -18.61 -6.84
N ASP A 80 10.07 -17.79 -5.79
CA ASP A 80 9.68 -18.17 -4.44
C ASP A 80 8.17 -18.46 -4.34
N CYS A 81 7.33 -17.73 -5.09
CA CYS A 81 5.89 -17.95 -5.10
C CYS A 81 5.44 -19.16 -5.93
N ALA A 82 6.19 -19.56 -6.96
CA ALA A 82 5.81 -20.63 -7.89
C ALA A 82 5.46 -21.96 -7.20
N GLY A 83 6.04 -22.24 -6.03
CA GLY A 83 5.80 -23.45 -5.25
C GLY A 83 4.72 -23.36 -4.16
N ALA A 84 3.99 -22.24 -4.01
CA ALA A 84 2.86 -22.17 -3.06
C ALA A 84 1.60 -21.51 -3.61
N ILE A 85 1.43 -21.58 -4.94
CA ILE A 85 0.14 -21.31 -5.54
C ILE A 85 -0.71 -22.56 -5.35
N ASP A 86 -1.64 -22.51 -4.40
CA ASP A 86 -2.52 -23.64 -4.07
C ASP A 86 -3.59 -23.85 -5.16
N SER A 87 -4.00 -22.78 -5.85
CA SER A 87 -5.02 -22.82 -6.89
C SER A 87 -4.78 -21.79 -7.99
N LEU A 88 -4.72 -22.27 -9.23
CA LEU A 88 -4.65 -21.41 -10.41
C LEU A 88 -5.94 -20.59 -10.60
N VAL A 89 -7.10 -21.15 -10.22
CA VAL A 89 -8.40 -20.47 -10.34
C VAL A 89 -8.46 -19.26 -9.42
N GLU A 90 -7.95 -19.39 -8.19
CA GLU A 90 -7.87 -18.25 -7.26
C GLU A 90 -6.96 -17.15 -7.79
N LEU A 91 -5.81 -17.54 -8.36
CA LEU A 91 -4.88 -16.59 -8.99
C LEU A 91 -5.52 -15.84 -10.17
N LEU A 92 -6.26 -16.54 -11.03
CA LEU A 92 -6.99 -15.94 -12.14
C LEU A 92 -8.10 -14.98 -11.66
N GLN A 93 -8.65 -15.23 -10.48
CA GLN A 93 -9.61 -14.35 -9.81
C GLN A 93 -8.94 -13.20 -9.04
N GLY A 94 -7.62 -13.05 -9.15
CA GLY A 94 -6.86 -12.01 -8.46
C GLY A 94 -6.69 -12.26 -6.95
N ARG A 95 -6.95 -13.49 -6.48
CA ARG A 95 -6.75 -13.89 -5.09
C ARG A 95 -5.39 -14.57 -4.94
N LEU A 96 -4.68 -14.18 -3.89
CA LEU A 96 -3.38 -14.75 -3.56
C LEU A 96 -3.55 -15.63 -2.32
N SER A 97 -2.97 -16.85 -2.36
CA SER A 97 -2.94 -17.73 -1.20
C SER A 97 -2.21 -17.07 -0.03
N ARG A 98 -2.47 -17.55 1.19
CA ARG A 98 -1.78 -17.06 2.39
C ARG A 98 -0.26 -17.18 2.24
N ALA A 99 0.21 -18.32 1.74
CA ALA A 99 1.64 -18.58 1.55
C ALA A 99 2.28 -17.61 0.54
N VAL A 100 1.56 -17.23 -0.52
CA VAL A 100 2.03 -16.22 -1.49
C VAL A 100 2.04 -14.83 -0.86
N MET A 101 1.00 -14.46 -0.11
CA MET A 101 0.92 -13.17 0.59
C MET A 101 2.05 -13.00 1.62
N GLU A 102 2.35 -14.04 2.40
CA GLU A 102 3.46 -14.04 3.37
C GLU A 102 4.82 -13.81 2.71
N ARG A 103 5.05 -14.38 1.52
CA ARG A 103 6.30 -14.19 0.75
C ARG A 103 6.39 -12.80 0.14
N ILE A 104 5.29 -12.32 -0.44
CA ILE A 104 5.22 -11.00 -1.06
C ILE A 104 5.37 -9.88 -0.02
N CYS A 105 4.85 -10.07 1.20
CA CYS A 105 4.95 -9.08 2.28
C CYS A 105 6.21 -9.26 3.15
N ARG A 106 7.11 -10.18 2.79
CA ARG A 106 8.34 -10.44 3.56
C ARG A 106 9.24 -9.22 3.56
N GLU A 107 9.80 -8.90 4.72
CA GLU A 107 10.70 -7.76 4.88
C GLU A 107 11.94 -7.90 3.98
N LYS A 108 12.41 -6.78 3.40
CA LYS A 108 13.61 -6.61 2.55
C LYS A 108 13.60 -7.38 1.22
N THR A 109 12.90 -8.49 1.14
CA THR A 109 12.93 -9.45 0.03
C THR A 109 11.61 -9.53 -0.73
N GLY A 110 10.52 -9.05 -0.13
CA GLY A 110 9.20 -8.95 -0.74
C GLY A 110 9.00 -7.74 -1.65
N LEU A 111 7.74 -7.43 -1.96
CA LEU A 111 7.35 -6.33 -2.84
C LEU A 111 7.29 -4.97 -2.14
N PHE A 112 7.12 -4.94 -0.82
CA PHE A 112 6.99 -3.67 -0.12
C PHE A 112 8.31 -2.90 -0.10
N PRO A 113 8.26 -1.58 -0.40
CA PRO A 113 9.44 -0.76 -0.45
C PRO A 113 10.02 -0.56 0.95
N SER A 114 11.34 -0.52 1.02
CA SER A 114 12.09 -0.02 2.17
C SER A 114 11.98 1.51 2.28
N PRO A 115 12.30 2.14 3.43
CA PRO A 115 12.22 3.60 3.57
C PRO A 115 13.08 4.36 2.56
N LYS A 116 14.21 3.76 2.12
CA LYS A 116 15.09 4.33 1.10
C LYS A 116 14.50 4.31 -0.30
N GLU A 117 13.52 3.44 -0.54
CA GLU A 117 12.80 3.31 -1.81
C GLU A 117 11.53 4.18 -1.84
N ILE A 118 11.23 4.91 -0.75
CA ILE A 118 10.07 5.78 -0.64
C ILE A 118 10.55 7.22 -0.51
N GLN A 119 10.12 8.09 -1.42
CA GLN A 119 10.32 9.53 -1.30
C GLN A 119 8.99 10.18 -0.94
N LEU A 120 8.99 10.96 0.13
CA LEU A 120 7.79 11.60 0.69
C LEU A 120 7.95 13.11 0.59
N SER A 121 6.90 13.78 0.15
CA SER A 121 6.86 15.25 0.12
C SER A 121 5.47 15.74 0.47
N CYS A 122 5.41 16.83 1.25
CA CYS A 122 4.17 17.50 1.62
C CYS A 122 4.42 19.00 1.69
N SER A 123 3.49 19.80 1.16
CA SER A 123 3.55 21.26 1.20
C SER A 123 3.18 21.87 2.56
N CYS A 124 3.09 21.06 3.63
CA CYS A 124 2.66 21.53 4.94
C CYS A 124 3.85 22.10 5.74
N PRO A 125 3.61 23.01 6.69
CA PRO A 125 4.67 23.60 7.50
C PRO A 125 5.23 22.65 8.58
N ASP A 126 4.89 21.36 8.55
CA ASP A 126 5.47 20.33 9.43
C ASP A 126 6.74 19.79 8.79
N TRP A 127 7.88 19.95 9.46
CA TRP A 127 9.22 19.62 8.94
C TRP A 127 9.56 18.15 9.16
N ALA A 128 8.66 17.40 9.79
CA ALA A 128 8.79 15.97 9.93
C ALA A 128 8.82 15.29 8.55
N PHE A 129 9.78 14.39 8.36
CA PHE A 129 9.85 13.53 7.18
C PHE A 129 8.52 12.80 6.89
N MET A 130 7.78 12.46 7.95
CA MET A 130 6.44 11.87 7.89
C MET A 130 5.47 12.73 8.71
N CYS A 131 4.74 13.64 8.04
CA CYS A 131 3.66 14.38 8.66
C CYS A 131 2.35 13.58 8.65
N LYS A 132 1.33 14.06 9.39
CA LYS A 132 -0.01 13.43 9.41
C LYS A 132 -0.68 13.34 8.03
N HIS A 133 -0.39 14.26 7.12
CA HIS A 133 -0.96 14.25 5.77
C HIS A 133 -0.35 13.15 4.91
N ILE A 134 0.97 12.98 4.97
CA ILE A 134 1.66 11.86 4.32
C ILE A 134 1.14 10.54 4.86
N ALA A 135 1.02 10.41 6.19
CA ALA A 135 0.43 9.22 6.81
C ALA A 135 -1.00 8.94 6.28
N ALA A 136 -1.85 9.97 6.16
CA ALA A 136 -3.20 9.81 5.61
C ALA A 136 -3.19 9.29 4.15
N VAL A 137 -2.26 9.80 3.32
CA VAL A 137 -2.08 9.34 1.94
C VAL A 137 -1.60 7.89 1.88
N LEU A 138 -0.65 7.50 2.73
CA LEU A 138 -0.16 6.12 2.81
C LEU A 138 -1.28 5.15 3.21
N TYR A 139 -2.14 5.53 4.17
CA TYR A 139 -3.35 4.76 4.47
C TYR A 139 -4.32 4.70 3.29
N GLY A 140 -4.48 5.81 2.56
CA GLY A 140 -5.32 5.90 1.37
C GLY A 140 -4.86 4.96 0.25
N ILE A 141 -3.55 4.86 0.03
CA ILE A 141 -2.94 3.92 -0.92
C ILE A 141 -3.31 2.49 -0.54
N GLY A 142 -3.07 2.08 0.71
CA GLY A 142 -3.42 0.74 1.16
C GLY A 142 -4.92 0.43 1.02
N ALA A 143 -5.79 1.39 1.35
CA ALA A 143 -7.24 1.24 1.19
C ALA A 143 -7.67 1.09 -0.28
N ARG A 144 -6.97 1.76 -1.22
CA ARG A 144 -7.25 1.65 -2.66
C ARG A 144 -6.77 0.30 -3.23
N LEU A 145 -5.61 -0.19 -2.77
CA LEU A 145 -5.06 -1.49 -3.15
C LEU A 145 -5.98 -2.64 -2.72
N ASP A 146 -6.60 -2.55 -1.55
CA ASP A 146 -7.59 -3.54 -1.10
C ASP A 146 -8.86 -3.53 -1.96
N LYS A 147 -9.37 -2.36 -2.34
CA LYS A 147 -10.58 -2.24 -3.18
C LYS A 147 -10.36 -2.75 -4.62
N ALA A 148 -9.16 -2.57 -5.17
CA ALA A 148 -8.80 -3.01 -6.51
C ALA A 148 -8.75 -4.55 -6.67
N ARG A 149 -8.90 -5.33 -5.59
CA ARG A 149 -9.04 -6.80 -5.63
C ARG A 149 -10.40 -7.27 -6.18
N THR A 150 -11.30 -6.35 -6.53
CA THR A 150 -12.51 -6.67 -7.30
C THR A 150 -12.13 -6.69 -8.78
N PRO A 151 -12.38 -7.78 -9.53
CA PRO A 151 -12.12 -7.81 -10.96
C PRO A 151 -12.81 -6.62 -11.65
N LEU A 152 -12.10 -5.93 -12.54
CA LEU A 152 -12.73 -5.00 -13.47
C LEU A 152 -13.84 -5.77 -14.21
N PRO A 153 -15.06 -5.24 -14.33
CA PRO A 153 -16.02 -5.81 -15.27
C PRO A 153 -15.36 -5.79 -16.65
N ALA A 154 -15.31 -6.94 -17.31
CA ALA A 154 -14.82 -7.03 -18.67
C ALA A 154 -15.57 -6.00 -19.53
N SER A 155 -14.83 -5.12 -20.21
CA SER A 155 -15.42 -4.19 -21.16
C SER A 155 -16.28 -4.96 -22.16
N PRO A 156 -17.51 -4.52 -22.47
CA PRO A 156 -18.26 -5.13 -23.54
C PRO A 156 -17.49 -4.90 -24.84
N THR A 157 -17.01 -5.99 -25.46
CA THR A 157 -16.57 -5.96 -26.85
C THR A 157 -17.80 -5.65 -27.70
N GLY A 158 -17.87 -4.41 -28.16
CA GLY A 158 -18.70 -3.99 -29.29
C GLY A 158 -17.87 -3.96 -30.56
#